data_AF-X0SNX5-F1
#
_entry.id   AF-X0SNX5-F1
#
_cell.length_a   1.000
_cell.length_b   1.000
_cell.length_c   1.000
_cell.angle_alpha   90.00
_cell.angle_beta   90.00
_cell.angle_gamma   90.00
#
_symmetry.space_group_name_H-M   'P 1'
#
loop_
_entity.id
_entity.type
_entity.pdbx_description
1 polymer ?
#
loop_
_entity_poly.entity_id
_entity_poly.type
_entity_poly.pdbx_seq_one_letter_code
_entity_poly.pdbx_strand_id
1 'polypeptide(L)'
;EFMEAVKAGTDYNLVNPHTKEVQTMVNAKEVFDKIVAMAWKTGDPGIVFIDRINQDNPTPHLGRIESTNPCGEQPLLPYESCNLGSINLVKMLHTTNGTTEIDYPKLARTVRVAARFLDNVIDVNKFPLPEIGEMTKKSRKIGLGLMGFADMLIRLDIPYDSEEALILAEKVMAAISHEATEASKELAQERGIFPAFEGSTYSDENIRVRNATRTTIAPTGTLSIIAGCSSGIEPLFALSYIHNILDGDQLVEVNPYFKEVAESEGFYSDELIQQLATGTQLHTLTGIPDSIKRLFVTAHEISPEWHVRMQAAFQKSTHNAVSKTVNFPHEATREDIAKVYMMAYELGLKGITIYRDRSREAQPLSTSRVEKVEGAGLTPRKRGKVTTGVTEKVTTGCGHIYITVNSDEQGICEVFSTLGKSG
;
A
#
# COMPACT_ATOMS: atom_id res chain seq x y z
N GLU A 1 -20.23 3.97 -14.04
CA GLU A 1 -21.68 4.19 -13.77
C GLU A 1 -21.93 4.79 -12.39
N PHE A 2 -21.65 4.07 -11.29
CA PHE A 2 -21.92 4.54 -9.92
C PHE A 2 -21.39 5.96 -9.62
N MET A 3 -20.12 6.25 -9.90
CA MET A 3 -19.53 7.56 -9.62
C MET A 3 -20.16 8.71 -10.43
N GLU A 4 -20.62 8.44 -11.66
CA GLU A 4 -21.37 9.43 -12.45
C GLU A 4 -22.76 9.67 -11.86
N ALA A 5 -23.43 8.61 -11.39
CA ALA A 5 -24.70 8.73 -10.68
C ALA A 5 -24.54 9.51 -9.36
N VAL A 6 -23.42 9.33 -8.64
CA VAL A 6 -23.09 10.14 -7.44
C VAL A 6 -22.99 11.62 -7.82
N LYS A 7 -22.25 11.97 -8.89
CA LYS A 7 -22.12 13.35 -9.37
C LYS A 7 -23.45 13.96 -9.78
N ALA A 8 -24.28 13.18 -10.47
CA ALA A 8 -25.59 13.62 -10.96
C ALA A 8 -26.68 13.60 -9.87
N GLY A 9 -26.43 12.99 -8.71
CA GLY A 9 -27.42 12.78 -7.67
C GLY A 9 -28.55 11.82 -8.08
N THR A 10 -28.30 10.95 -9.06
CA THR A 10 -29.30 10.03 -9.61
C THR A 10 -29.23 8.65 -8.94
N ASP A 11 -30.26 7.85 -9.20
CA ASP A 11 -30.30 6.47 -8.74
C ASP A 11 -29.46 5.57 -9.67
N TYR A 12 -29.06 4.41 -9.14
CA TYR A 12 -28.42 3.33 -9.91
C TYR A 12 -29.03 1.97 -9.55
N ASN A 13 -28.86 1.00 -10.44
CA ASN A 13 -29.43 -0.34 -10.30
C ASN A 13 -28.63 -1.20 -9.30
N LEU A 14 -29.32 -1.80 -8.33
CA LEU A 14 -28.81 -2.94 -7.58
C LEU A 14 -29.17 -4.23 -8.31
N VAL A 15 -28.15 -4.94 -8.78
CA VAL A 15 -28.29 -6.12 -9.63
C VAL A 15 -27.95 -7.39 -8.85
N ASN A 16 -28.80 -8.42 -8.95
CA ASN A 16 -28.47 -9.72 -8.38
C ASN A 16 -27.34 -10.37 -9.19
N PRO A 17 -26.19 -10.75 -8.57
CA PRO A 17 -25.05 -11.25 -9.31
C PRO A 17 -25.30 -12.60 -10.01
N HIS A 18 -26.30 -13.38 -9.55
CA HIS A 18 -26.66 -14.68 -10.13
C HIS A 18 -27.66 -14.55 -11.27
N THR A 19 -28.77 -13.83 -11.06
CA THR A 19 -29.83 -13.70 -12.08
C THR A 19 -29.58 -12.59 -13.10
N LYS A 20 -28.68 -11.65 -12.77
CA LYS A 20 -28.41 -10.42 -13.54
C LYS A 20 -29.61 -9.48 -13.68
N GLU A 21 -30.67 -9.73 -12.91
CA GLU A 21 -31.86 -8.89 -12.90
C GLU A 21 -31.70 -7.73 -11.91
N VAL A 22 -32.24 -6.57 -12.29
CA VAL A 22 -32.35 -5.41 -11.41
C VAL A 22 -33.36 -5.75 -10.30
N GLN A 23 -32.90 -5.74 -9.06
CA GLN A 23 -33.74 -6.00 -7.88
C GLN A 23 -34.42 -4.72 -7.41
N THR A 24 -33.67 -3.61 -7.40
CA THR A 24 -34.16 -2.29 -6.99
C THR A 24 -33.21 -1.20 -7.50
N MET A 25 -33.64 0.05 -7.36
CA MET A 25 -32.81 1.22 -7.61
C MET A 25 -32.57 1.94 -6.30
N VAL A 26 -31.35 2.44 -6.09
CA VAL A 26 -30.99 3.20 -4.89
C VAL A 26 -30.27 4.47 -5.28
N ASN A 27 -30.44 5.52 -4.46
CA ASN A 27 -29.77 6.77 -4.69
C ASN A 27 -28.25 6.62 -4.52
N ALA A 28 -27.49 6.93 -5.57
CA ALA A 28 -26.04 6.72 -5.56
C ALA A 28 -25.35 7.60 -4.52
N LYS A 29 -25.82 8.84 -4.34
CA LYS A 29 -25.26 9.77 -3.35
C LYS A 29 -25.46 9.28 -1.92
N GLU A 30 -26.62 8.73 -1.58
CA GLU A 30 -26.84 8.15 -0.24
C GLU A 30 -25.91 6.98 0.06
N VAL A 31 -25.65 6.12 -0.93
CA VAL A 31 -24.70 5.00 -0.79
C VAL A 31 -23.27 5.53 -0.64
N PHE A 32 -22.88 6.53 -1.44
CA PHE A 32 -21.58 7.16 -1.35
C PHE A 32 -21.37 7.86 0.01
N ASP A 33 -22.36 8.58 0.52
CA ASP A 33 -22.31 9.23 1.82
C ASP A 33 -22.14 8.20 2.97
N LYS A 34 -22.72 7.00 2.83
CA LYS A 34 -22.48 5.88 3.76
C LYS A 34 -21.05 5.34 3.67
N ILE A 35 -20.52 5.17 2.46
CA ILE A 35 -19.12 4.75 2.23
C ILE A 35 -18.17 5.75 2.90
N VAL A 36 -18.38 7.04 2.65
CA VAL A 36 -17.61 8.15 3.25
C VAL A 36 -17.72 8.13 4.77
N ALA A 37 -18.92 7.98 5.32
CA ALA A 37 -19.11 7.95 6.77
C ALA A 37 -18.40 6.77 7.44
N MET A 38 -18.33 5.61 6.76
CA MET A 38 -17.60 4.45 7.26
C MET A 38 -16.10 4.63 7.15
N ALA A 39 -15.61 5.10 6.00
CA ALA A 39 -14.20 5.40 5.80
C ALA A 39 -13.70 6.42 6.84
N TRP A 40 -14.47 7.48 7.08
CA TRP A 40 -14.20 8.43 8.14
C TRP A 40 -14.15 7.75 9.52
N LYS A 41 -15.11 6.89 9.85
CA LYS A 41 -15.19 6.26 11.18
C LYS A 41 -14.09 5.23 11.43
N THR A 42 -13.76 4.39 10.45
CA THR A 42 -12.94 3.17 10.66
C THR A 42 -11.67 3.09 9.80
N GLY A 43 -11.46 4.04 8.90
CA GLY A 43 -10.43 3.97 7.85
C GLY A 43 -10.82 3.09 6.66
N ASP A 44 -12.04 2.53 6.65
CA ASP A 44 -12.52 1.61 5.61
C ASP A 44 -13.98 1.88 5.23
N PRO A 45 -14.39 1.58 3.99
CA PRO A 45 -13.59 0.97 2.94
C PRO A 45 -12.79 2.00 2.14
N GLY A 46 -11.63 1.60 1.61
CA GLY A 46 -11.05 2.26 0.43
C GLY A 46 -11.93 2.06 -0.81
N ILE A 47 -11.60 2.73 -1.91
CA ILE A 47 -12.35 2.61 -3.17
C ILE A 47 -11.46 2.04 -4.27
N VAL A 48 -12.01 1.10 -5.04
CA VAL A 48 -11.39 0.56 -6.25
C VAL A 48 -12.29 0.91 -7.44
N PHE A 49 -11.70 1.50 -8.47
CA PHE A 49 -12.40 1.88 -9.70
C PHE A 49 -12.25 0.76 -10.74
N ILE A 50 -13.09 -0.26 -10.62
CA ILE A 50 -12.95 -1.53 -11.37
C ILE A 50 -13.02 -1.34 -12.90
N ASP A 51 -13.76 -0.34 -13.37
CA ASP A 51 -13.86 -0.04 -14.80
C ASP A 51 -12.51 0.45 -15.36
N ARG A 52 -11.76 1.26 -14.59
CA ARG A 52 -10.43 1.73 -14.99
C ARG A 52 -9.40 0.63 -14.98
N ILE A 53 -9.46 -0.22 -13.95
CA ILE A 53 -8.63 -1.42 -13.88
C ILE A 53 -8.80 -2.28 -15.12
N ASN A 54 -10.05 -2.48 -15.56
CA ASN A 54 -10.33 -3.30 -16.74
C ASN A 54 -10.06 -2.60 -18.07
N GLN A 55 -10.19 -1.27 -18.13
CA GLN A 55 -9.75 -0.48 -19.29
C GLN A 55 -8.25 -0.69 -19.58
N ASP A 56 -7.45 -0.83 -18.52
CA ASP A 56 -6.00 -1.06 -18.62
C ASP A 56 -5.61 -2.55 -18.51
N ASN A 57 -6.58 -3.48 -18.52
CA ASN A 57 -6.28 -4.91 -18.46
C ASN A 57 -5.64 -5.35 -19.79
N PRO A 58 -4.36 -5.78 -19.80
CA PRO A 58 -3.68 -6.15 -21.05
C PRO A 58 -4.22 -7.46 -21.64
N THR A 59 -4.91 -8.28 -20.86
CA THR A 59 -5.39 -9.62 -21.26
C THR A 59 -6.91 -9.72 -21.08
N PRO A 60 -7.72 -8.88 -21.76
CA PRO A 60 -9.17 -8.85 -21.56
C PRO A 60 -9.85 -10.13 -22.05
N HIS A 61 -9.26 -10.82 -23.05
CA HIS A 61 -9.75 -12.10 -23.56
C HIS A 61 -9.67 -13.25 -22.54
N LEU A 62 -8.83 -13.13 -21.49
CA LEU A 62 -8.76 -14.13 -20.42
C LEU A 62 -9.86 -13.95 -19.37
N GLY A 63 -10.47 -12.77 -19.30
CA GLY A 63 -11.51 -12.46 -18.33
C GLY A 63 -11.49 -11.01 -17.87
N ARG A 64 -12.52 -10.65 -17.10
CA ARG A 64 -12.62 -9.36 -16.42
C ARG A 64 -11.98 -9.47 -15.04
N ILE A 65 -11.18 -8.49 -14.66
CA ILE A 65 -10.66 -8.35 -13.30
C ILE A 65 -11.82 -7.92 -12.39
N GLU A 66 -12.05 -8.65 -11.30
CA GLU A 66 -13.20 -8.43 -10.40
C GLU A 66 -12.78 -7.85 -9.03
N SER A 67 -11.50 -7.97 -8.68
CA SER A 67 -10.96 -7.50 -7.42
C SER A 67 -9.47 -7.13 -7.56
N THR A 68 -8.90 -6.67 -6.45
CA THR A 68 -7.46 -6.44 -6.30
C THR A 68 -6.91 -7.31 -5.17
N ASN A 69 -5.60 -7.36 -5.02
CA ASN A 69 -4.93 -7.98 -3.88
C ASN A 69 -5.16 -7.16 -2.58
N PRO A 70 -4.79 -7.67 -1.39
CA PRO A 70 -5.06 -6.99 -0.12
C PRO A 70 -4.53 -5.56 0.01
N CYS A 71 -3.49 -5.20 -0.75
CA CYS A 71 -2.82 -3.90 -0.68
C CYS A 71 -3.27 -2.91 -1.78
N GLY A 72 -4.16 -3.35 -2.69
CA GLY A 72 -4.80 -2.50 -3.68
C GLY A 72 -4.00 -2.20 -4.96
N GLU A 73 -2.72 -2.52 -5.01
CA GLU A 73 -1.80 -2.22 -6.12
C GLU A 73 -1.85 -3.21 -7.27
N GLN A 74 -2.29 -4.45 -7.04
CA GLN A 74 -2.14 -5.54 -7.99
C GLN A 74 -3.52 -6.11 -8.38
N PRO A 75 -4.21 -5.49 -9.34
CA PRO A 75 -5.39 -6.07 -9.94
C PRO A 75 -5.01 -7.30 -10.78
N LEU A 76 -5.63 -8.43 -10.47
CA LEU A 76 -5.29 -9.73 -11.04
C LEU A 76 -6.55 -10.48 -11.44
N LEU A 77 -6.45 -11.28 -12.49
CA LEU A 77 -7.45 -12.27 -12.83
C LEU A 77 -7.41 -13.43 -11.81
N PRO A 78 -8.49 -14.22 -11.69
CA PRO A 78 -8.48 -15.42 -10.87
C PRO A 78 -7.26 -16.30 -11.15
N TYR A 79 -6.64 -16.78 -10.07
CA TYR A 79 -5.43 -17.63 -10.08
C TYR A 79 -4.15 -16.97 -10.62
N GLU A 80 -4.11 -15.69 -10.96
CA GLU A 80 -2.83 -15.02 -11.17
C GLU A 80 -2.12 -14.74 -9.84
N SER A 81 -0.79 -14.77 -9.83
CA SER A 81 0.02 -14.49 -8.64
C SER A 81 0.68 -13.12 -8.67
N CYS A 82 0.83 -12.50 -7.51
CA CYS A 82 1.68 -11.32 -7.32
C CYS A 82 3.16 -11.73 -7.35
N ASN A 83 3.95 -11.12 -8.24
CA ASN A 83 5.40 -11.28 -8.29
C ASN A 83 6.04 -9.88 -8.29
N LEU A 84 6.53 -9.48 -7.12
CA LEU A 84 6.80 -8.08 -6.79
C LEU A 84 8.28 -7.83 -6.50
N GLY A 85 8.75 -6.63 -6.86
CA GLY A 85 10.06 -6.11 -6.47
C GLY A 85 10.07 -4.60 -6.45
N SER A 86 11.02 -3.98 -5.74
CA SER A 86 11.08 -2.52 -5.60
C SER A 86 12.50 -1.99 -5.77
N ILE A 87 12.65 -0.94 -6.59
CA ILE A 87 13.90 -0.21 -6.75
C ILE A 87 14.07 0.77 -5.60
N ASN A 88 15.22 0.74 -4.91
CA ASN A 88 15.58 1.78 -3.94
C ASN A 88 16.08 3.03 -4.69
N LEU A 89 15.26 4.09 -4.74
CA LEU A 89 15.56 5.30 -5.48
C LEU A 89 16.75 6.08 -4.92
N VAL A 90 16.99 6.02 -3.60
CA VAL A 90 18.13 6.73 -3.00
C VAL A 90 19.46 6.15 -3.49
N LYS A 91 19.50 4.84 -3.77
CA LYS A 91 20.68 4.19 -4.35
C LYS A 91 20.87 4.51 -5.83
N MET A 92 19.92 5.19 -6.47
CA MET A 92 19.99 5.66 -7.86
C MET A 92 20.44 7.13 -7.95
N LEU A 93 20.85 7.73 -6.83
CA LEU A 93 21.45 9.06 -6.81
C LEU A 93 22.97 8.97 -6.90
N HIS A 94 23.58 10.00 -7.48
CA HIS A 94 25.00 10.28 -7.36
C HIS A 94 25.22 11.76 -7.06
N THR A 95 26.34 12.06 -6.41
CA THR A 95 26.71 13.43 -6.04
C THR A 95 28.05 13.77 -6.68
N THR A 96 28.08 14.85 -7.47
CA THR A 96 29.28 15.35 -8.14
C THR A 96 29.44 16.82 -7.80
N ASN A 97 30.60 17.21 -7.26
CA ASN A 97 30.91 18.61 -6.89
C ASN A 97 29.86 19.26 -5.95
N GLY A 98 29.27 18.48 -5.04
CA GLY A 98 28.23 18.95 -4.11
C GLY A 98 26.81 18.98 -4.68
N THR A 99 26.62 18.76 -5.99
CA THR A 99 25.30 18.64 -6.61
C THR A 99 24.87 17.19 -6.65
N THR A 100 23.69 16.88 -6.10
CA THR A 100 23.08 15.54 -6.17
C THR A 100 22.11 15.48 -7.35
N GLU A 101 22.20 14.43 -8.15
CA GLU A 101 21.30 14.18 -9.28
C GLU A 101 20.99 12.69 -9.42
N ILE A 102 20.02 12.35 -10.28
CA ILE A 102 19.62 10.97 -10.54
C ILE A 102 20.52 10.34 -11.59
N ASP A 103 21.14 9.20 -11.26
CA ASP A 103 21.89 8.33 -12.17
C ASP A 103 20.92 7.50 -13.03
N TYR A 104 20.33 8.12 -14.05
CA TYR A 104 19.44 7.43 -14.99
C TYR A 104 20.09 6.19 -15.66
N PRO A 105 21.38 6.22 -16.08
CA PRO A 105 22.05 5.02 -16.57
C PRO A 105 22.04 3.86 -15.56
N LYS A 106 22.31 4.12 -14.28
CA LYS A 106 22.25 3.10 -13.22
C LYS A 106 20.82 2.65 -12.95
N LEU A 107 19.85 3.57 -12.92
CA LEU A 107 18.44 3.24 -12.79
C LEU A 107 18.01 2.27 -13.91
N ALA A 108 18.32 2.60 -15.16
CA ALA A 108 17.98 1.78 -16.33
C ALA A 108 18.60 0.37 -16.25
N ARG A 109 19.88 0.26 -15.90
CA ARG A 109 20.53 -1.06 -15.69
C ARG A 109 19.84 -1.85 -14.57
N THR A 110 19.54 -1.19 -13.45
CA THR A 110 18.92 -1.84 -12.29
C THR A 110 17.51 -2.33 -12.61
N VAL A 111 16.71 -1.52 -13.31
CA VAL A 111 15.36 -1.87 -13.77
C VAL A 111 15.39 -3.07 -14.71
N ARG A 112 16.28 -3.09 -15.71
CA ARG A 112 16.43 -4.24 -16.62
C ARG A 112 16.76 -5.54 -15.88
N VAL A 113 17.71 -5.47 -14.93
CA VAL A 113 18.09 -6.62 -14.10
C VAL A 113 16.91 -7.08 -13.23
N ALA A 114 16.21 -6.15 -12.59
CA ALA A 114 15.05 -6.46 -11.75
C ALA A 114 13.91 -7.11 -12.55
N ALA A 115 13.59 -6.59 -13.74
CA ALA A 115 12.58 -7.17 -14.63
C ALA A 115 12.93 -8.62 -15.02
N ARG A 116 14.19 -8.88 -15.42
CA ARG A 116 14.67 -10.23 -15.71
C ARG A 116 14.63 -11.13 -14.48
N PHE A 117 15.00 -10.61 -13.31
CA PHE A 117 14.94 -11.35 -12.06
C PHE A 117 13.50 -11.79 -11.74
N LEU A 118 12.54 -10.87 -11.83
CA LEU A 118 11.12 -11.18 -11.63
C LEU A 118 10.62 -12.18 -12.69
N ASP A 119 10.99 -12.05 -13.96
CA ASP A 119 10.62 -13.05 -14.99
C ASP A 119 11.17 -14.45 -14.66
N ASN A 120 12.40 -14.55 -14.12
CA ASN A 120 12.97 -15.83 -13.66
C ASN A 120 12.19 -16.40 -12.46
N VAL A 121 11.73 -15.54 -11.53
CA VAL A 121 10.96 -15.96 -10.34
C VAL A 121 9.72 -16.76 -10.75
N ILE A 122 9.04 -16.38 -11.84
CA ILE A 122 7.86 -17.10 -12.35
C ILE A 122 8.17 -18.58 -12.61
N ASP A 123 9.36 -18.87 -13.15
CA ASP A 123 9.71 -20.23 -13.57
C ASP A 123 10.22 -21.08 -12.40
N VAL A 124 10.87 -20.47 -11.40
CA VAL A 124 11.42 -21.18 -10.23
C VAL A 124 10.44 -21.26 -9.05
N ASN A 125 9.39 -20.43 -9.04
CA ASN A 125 8.44 -20.37 -7.95
C ASN A 125 7.67 -21.70 -7.78
N LYS A 126 7.40 -22.07 -6.53
CA LYS A 126 6.54 -23.21 -6.19
C LYS A 126 5.16 -22.70 -5.84
N PHE A 127 4.20 -22.95 -6.74
CA PHE A 127 2.83 -22.49 -6.56
C PHE A 127 2.05 -23.44 -5.65
N PRO A 128 1.20 -22.93 -4.75
CA PRO A 128 0.44 -23.76 -3.81
C PRO A 128 -0.68 -24.55 -4.51
N LEU A 129 -1.18 -24.04 -5.64
CA LEU A 129 -2.19 -24.68 -6.48
C LEU A 129 -1.69 -24.76 -7.94
N PRO A 130 -1.92 -25.87 -8.65
CA PRO A 130 -1.55 -26.02 -10.06
C PRO A 130 -2.12 -24.91 -10.96
N GLU A 131 -3.37 -24.53 -10.72
CA GLU A 131 -4.10 -23.50 -11.47
C GLU A 131 -3.39 -22.14 -11.40
N ILE A 132 -2.79 -21.83 -10.24
CA ILE A 132 -2.01 -20.61 -10.06
C ILE A 132 -0.73 -20.67 -10.90
N GLY A 133 -0.06 -21.83 -10.89
CA GLY A 133 1.15 -22.01 -11.69
C GLY A 133 0.88 -21.92 -13.19
N GLU A 134 -0.22 -22.48 -13.66
CA GLU A 134 -0.64 -22.40 -15.07
C GLU A 134 -0.97 -20.96 -15.46
N MET A 135 -1.82 -20.28 -14.69
CA MET A 135 -2.27 -18.93 -15.02
C MET A 135 -1.13 -17.91 -14.94
N THR A 136 -0.28 -17.96 -13.91
CA THR A 136 0.89 -17.10 -13.78
C THR A 136 1.89 -17.31 -14.93
N LYS A 137 2.17 -18.56 -15.33
CA LYS A 137 3.05 -18.82 -16.48
C LYS A 137 2.43 -18.39 -17.80
N LYS A 138 1.10 -18.38 -17.89
CA LYS A 138 0.35 -17.99 -19.08
C LYS A 138 0.36 -16.47 -19.31
N SER A 139 0.13 -15.66 -18.28
CA SER A 139 0.13 -14.19 -18.41
C SER A 139 1.50 -13.55 -18.13
N ARG A 140 2.35 -14.24 -17.37
CA ARG A 140 3.69 -13.79 -16.94
C ARG A 140 3.71 -12.38 -16.35
N LYS A 141 2.65 -12.01 -15.63
CA LYS A 141 2.57 -10.70 -14.97
C LYS A 141 3.65 -10.55 -13.90
N ILE A 142 4.37 -9.43 -13.94
CA ILE A 142 5.28 -8.99 -12.88
C ILE A 142 4.86 -7.58 -12.41
N GLY A 143 5.37 -7.20 -11.24
CA GLY A 143 5.13 -5.92 -10.61
C GLY A 143 6.41 -5.33 -10.04
N LEU A 144 7.13 -4.56 -10.86
CA LEU A 144 8.27 -3.77 -10.44
C LEU A 144 7.82 -2.37 -9.99
N GLY A 145 8.06 -2.05 -8.73
CA GLY A 145 7.83 -0.76 -8.12
C GLY A 145 9.10 -0.09 -7.64
N LEU A 146 8.94 0.78 -6.64
CA LEU A 146 10.02 1.58 -6.07
C LEU A 146 9.77 1.84 -4.59
N MET A 147 10.84 2.23 -3.89
CA MET A 147 10.83 2.69 -2.51
C MET A 147 11.89 3.79 -2.33
N GLY A 148 11.85 4.49 -1.20
CA GLY A 148 12.80 5.54 -0.89
C GLY A 148 12.50 6.87 -1.59
N PHE A 149 11.27 7.11 -2.03
CA PHE A 149 10.95 8.34 -2.78
C PHE A 149 11.05 9.60 -1.92
N ALA A 150 10.54 9.58 -0.68
CA ALA A 150 10.65 10.74 0.20
C ALA A 150 12.11 11.10 0.51
N ASP A 151 12.95 10.09 0.77
CA ASP A 151 14.39 10.32 0.99
C ASP A 151 15.10 10.81 -0.28
N MET A 152 14.69 10.33 -1.46
CA MET A 152 15.23 10.83 -2.73
C MET A 152 14.93 12.32 -2.90
N LEU A 153 13.71 12.75 -2.57
CA LEU A 153 13.32 14.16 -2.60
C LEU A 153 14.14 15.00 -1.62
N ILE A 154 14.32 14.52 -0.38
CA ILE A 154 15.17 15.19 0.62
C ILE A 154 16.60 15.37 0.09
N ARG A 155 17.17 14.32 -0.51
CA ARG A 155 18.53 14.35 -1.10
C ARG A 155 18.67 15.28 -2.32
N LEU A 156 17.56 15.63 -2.95
CA LEU A 156 17.49 16.56 -4.08
C LEU A 156 17.04 17.96 -3.65
N ASP A 157 16.83 18.20 -2.34
CA ASP A 157 16.32 19.45 -1.78
C ASP A 157 14.90 19.83 -2.30
N ILE A 158 14.05 18.82 -2.52
CA ILE A 158 12.70 19.01 -3.05
C ILE A 158 11.66 18.68 -1.96
N PRO A 159 10.78 19.63 -1.58
CA PRO A 159 9.66 19.34 -0.68
C PRO A 159 8.67 18.33 -1.27
N TYR A 160 8.19 17.40 -0.46
CA TYR A 160 7.31 16.31 -0.93
C TYR A 160 6.02 16.81 -1.60
N ASP A 161 5.37 17.79 -0.99
CA ASP A 161 4.11 18.38 -1.41
C ASP A 161 4.35 19.62 -2.29
N SER A 162 5.10 19.43 -3.38
CA SER A 162 5.43 20.47 -4.36
C SER A 162 5.15 20.02 -5.80
N GLU A 163 4.93 20.98 -6.71
CA GLU A 163 4.79 20.68 -8.15
C GLU A 163 6.05 20.02 -8.72
N GLU A 164 7.22 20.42 -8.23
CA GLU A 164 8.50 19.83 -8.63
C GLU A 164 8.57 18.34 -8.26
N ALA A 165 8.12 17.97 -7.06
CA ALA A 165 8.04 16.57 -6.65
C ALA A 165 7.07 15.75 -7.52
N LEU A 166 5.93 16.33 -7.94
CA LEU A 166 4.99 15.67 -8.84
C LEU A 166 5.61 15.44 -10.23
N ILE A 167 6.26 16.45 -10.79
CA ILE A 167 6.96 16.34 -12.10
C ILE A 167 8.05 15.27 -12.02
N LEU A 168 8.79 15.24 -10.91
CA LEU A 168 9.85 14.27 -10.71
C LEU A 168 9.28 12.84 -10.55
N ALA A 169 8.19 12.67 -9.81
CA ALA A 169 7.48 11.40 -9.69
C ALA A 169 7.07 10.84 -11.06
N GLU A 170 6.46 11.69 -11.91
CA GLU A 170 6.09 11.32 -13.28
C GLU A 170 7.32 10.89 -14.09
N LYS A 171 8.38 11.69 -14.06
CA LYS A 171 9.62 11.44 -14.82
C LYS A 171 10.31 10.14 -14.41
N VAL A 172 10.45 9.90 -13.10
CA VAL A 172 11.11 8.70 -12.57
C VAL A 172 10.29 7.46 -12.87
N MET A 173 8.97 7.52 -12.67
CA MET A 173 8.12 6.36 -12.95
C MET A 173 8.03 6.06 -14.46
N ALA A 174 7.99 7.08 -15.31
CA ALA A 174 8.05 6.93 -16.76
C ALA A 174 9.36 6.25 -17.20
N ALA A 175 10.50 6.66 -16.63
CA ALA A 175 11.79 6.02 -16.90
C ALA A 175 11.79 4.54 -16.47
N ILE A 176 11.29 4.22 -15.28
CA ILE A 176 11.18 2.83 -14.81
C ILE A 176 10.26 2.00 -15.74
N SER A 177 9.11 2.55 -16.11
CA SER A 177 8.13 1.85 -16.97
C SER A 177 8.66 1.61 -18.38
N HIS A 178 9.37 2.60 -18.93
CA HIS A 178 10.03 2.49 -20.22
C HIS A 178 11.08 1.37 -20.19
N GLU A 179 12.02 1.42 -19.25
CA GLU A 179 13.12 0.46 -19.16
C GLU A 179 12.64 -0.96 -18.83
N ALA A 180 11.58 -1.10 -18.02
CA ALA A 180 10.95 -2.39 -17.76
C ALA A 180 10.25 -2.96 -19.01
N THR A 181 9.71 -2.09 -19.87
CA THR A 181 9.11 -2.48 -21.15
C THR A 181 10.17 -2.92 -22.15
N GLU A 182 11.27 -2.18 -22.27
CA GLU A 182 12.40 -2.57 -23.13
C GLU A 182 13.02 -3.90 -22.66
N ALA A 183 13.22 -4.08 -21.36
CA ALA A 183 13.67 -5.36 -20.80
C ALA A 183 12.72 -6.52 -21.17
N SER A 184 11.40 -6.28 -21.13
CA SER A 184 10.40 -7.28 -21.50
C SER A 184 10.40 -7.60 -22.99
N LYS A 185 10.69 -6.62 -23.87
CA LYS A 185 10.88 -6.84 -25.31
C LYS A 185 12.15 -7.66 -25.59
N GLU A 186 13.26 -7.32 -24.94
CA GLU A 186 14.52 -8.07 -25.02
C GLU A 186 14.32 -9.53 -24.58
N LEU A 187 13.63 -9.74 -23.45
CA LEU A 187 13.28 -11.09 -22.98
C LEU A 187 12.34 -11.82 -23.94
N ALA A 188 11.45 -11.13 -24.64
CA ALA A 188 10.57 -11.74 -25.63
C ALA A 188 11.35 -12.26 -26.84
N GLN A 189 12.43 -11.59 -27.23
CA GLN A 189 13.34 -12.05 -28.29
C GLN A 189 14.13 -13.28 -27.84
N GLU A 190 14.61 -13.30 -26.59
CA GLU A 190 15.40 -14.41 -26.04
C GLU A 190 14.55 -15.64 -25.72
N ARG A 191 13.37 -15.46 -25.13
CA ARG A 191 12.58 -16.52 -24.47
C ARG A 191 11.19 -16.72 -25.06
N GLY A 192 10.83 -15.90 -26.04
CA GLY A 192 9.47 -15.82 -26.60
C GLY A 192 8.54 -14.88 -25.82
N ILE A 193 7.49 -14.41 -26.48
CA ILE A 193 6.39 -13.64 -25.87
C ILE A 193 5.65 -14.44 -24.78
N PHE A 194 4.87 -13.78 -23.93
CA PHE A 194 4.04 -14.50 -22.95
C PHE A 194 2.99 -15.39 -23.64
N PRO A 195 2.63 -16.57 -23.10
CA PRO A 195 1.73 -17.51 -23.77
C PRO A 195 0.34 -16.99 -24.13
N ALA A 196 -0.24 -16.08 -23.33
CA ALA A 196 -1.55 -15.46 -23.62
C ALA A 196 -1.46 -14.17 -24.45
N PHE A 197 -0.46 -14.03 -25.31
CA PHE A 197 -0.27 -12.83 -26.12
C PHE A 197 -1.38 -12.63 -27.16
N GLU A 198 -1.83 -13.68 -27.83
CA GLU A 198 -2.88 -13.59 -28.85
C GLU A 198 -4.22 -13.18 -28.22
N GLY A 199 -4.82 -12.09 -28.71
CA GLY A 199 -6.03 -11.47 -28.14
C GLY A 199 -5.75 -10.52 -26.97
N SER A 200 -4.48 -10.26 -26.64
CA SER A 200 -4.09 -9.21 -25.69
C SER A 200 -4.09 -7.84 -26.37
N THR A 201 -4.09 -6.76 -25.59
CA THR A 201 -3.95 -5.41 -26.16
C THR A 201 -2.63 -5.24 -26.91
N TYR A 202 -1.59 -6.00 -26.53
CA TYR A 202 -0.30 -5.98 -27.21
C TYR A 202 -0.29 -6.70 -28.56
N SER A 203 -1.16 -7.69 -28.79
CA SER A 203 -1.27 -8.30 -30.12
C SER A 203 -1.87 -7.32 -31.12
N ASP A 204 -2.85 -6.53 -30.69
CA ASP A 204 -3.52 -5.53 -31.53
C ASP A 204 -2.56 -4.41 -31.94
N GLU A 205 -1.66 -4.02 -31.04
CA GLU A 205 -0.62 -3.01 -31.26
C GLU A 205 0.70 -3.58 -31.82
N ASN A 206 0.79 -4.90 -32.01
CA ASN A 206 2.01 -5.62 -32.41
C ASN A 206 3.24 -5.35 -31.52
N ILE A 207 3.02 -5.18 -30.21
CA ILE A 207 4.09 -4.92 -29.23
C ILE A 207 4.54 -6.23 -28.58
N ARG A 208 5.58 -6.86 -29.12
CA ARG A 208 6.07 -8.16 -28.64
C ARG A 208 6.80 -8.06 -27.30
N VAL A 209 6.15 -8.49 -26.21
CA VAL A 209 6.68 -8.45 -24.83
C VAL A 209 6.61 -9.81 -24.12
N ARG A 210 7.47 -10.02 -23.12
CA ARG A 210 7.55 -11.25 -22.32
C ARG A 210 6.56 -11.30 -21.16
N ASN A 211 6.09 -10.13 -20.70
CA ASN A 211 5.29 -10.00 -19.48
C ASN A 211 4.06 -9.13 -19.77
N ALA A 212 2.84 -9.61 -19.45
CA ALA A 212 1.61 -8.85 -19.69
C ALA A 212 1.55 -7.55 -18.86
N THR A 213 2.04 -7.56 -17.62
CA THR A 213 2.26 -6.33 -16.83
C THR A 213 3.69 -6.28 -16.35
N ARG A 214 4.22 -5.06 -16.18
CA ARG A 214 5.61 -4.87 -15.73
C ARG A 214 5.75 -4.08 -14.43
N THR A 215 4.87 -3.12 -14.20
CA THR A 215 5.03 -2.13 -13.12
C THR A 215 3.82 -2.10 -12.19
N THR A 216 4.10 -1.93 -10.91
CA THR A 216 3.13 -1.77 -9.81
C THR A 216 3.84 -1.08 -8.65
N ILE A 217 3.14 -0.33 -7.80
CA ILE A 217 3.77 0.22 -6.59
C ILE A 217 3.11 -0.41 -5.38
N ALA A 218 3.78 -1.41 -4.81
CA ALA A 218 3.35 -2.11 -3.61
C ALA A 218 3.84 -1.43 -2.33
N PRO A 219 3.21 -1.66 -1.18
CA PRO A 219 3.77 -1.28 0.11
C PRO A 219 5.11 -1.99 0.33
N THR A 220 6.11 -1.26 0.85
CA THR A 220 7.44 -1.82 1.08
C THR A 220 7.80 -1.84 2.56
N GLY A 221 6.84 -2.06 3.46
CA GLY A 221 7.04 -1.93 4.92
C GLY A 221 8.31 -2.61 5.45
N THR A 222 8.42 -3.94 5.34
CA THR A 222 9.62 -4.65 5.81
C THR A 222 10.85 -4.41 4.91
N LEU A 223 10.65 -4.31 3.60
CA LEU A 223 11.76 -4.17 2.64
C LEU A 223 12.48 -2.83 2.79
N SER A 224 11.75 -1.75 3.07
CA SER A 224 12.31 -0.41 3.21
C SER A 224 13.06 -0.27 4.54
N ILE A 225 12.63 -0.96 5.60
CA ILE A 225 13.40 -1.08 6.86
C ILE A 225 14.74 -1.77 6.59
N ILE A 226 14.72 -2.93 5.91
CA ILE A 226 15.97 -3.65 5.55
C ILE A 226 16.88 -2.76 4.68
N ALA A 227 16.30 -1.99 3.77
CA ALA A 227 17.04 -1.12 2.86
C ALA A 227 17.44 0.24 3.47
N GLY A 228 16.99 0.55 4.69
CA GLY A 228 17.24 1.83 5.38
C GLY A 228 16.70 3.03 4.61
N CYS A 229 15.46 2.95 4.11
CA CYS A 229 14.80 4.05 3.39
C CYS A 229 13.28 4.09 3.66
N SER A 230 12.66 5.17 3.23
CA SER A 230 11.22 5.42 3.23
C SER A 230 10.46 4.39 2.39
N SER A 231 9.23 4.10 2.81
CA SER A 231 8.40 3.06 2.20
C SER A 231 7.73 3.55 0.91
N GLY A 232 7.84 2.77 -0.17
CA GLY A 232 7.13 3.00 -1.41
C GLY A 232 7.29 4.44 -1.92
N ILE A 233 6.14 5.05 -2.20
CA ILE A 233 6.01 6.48 -2.49
C ILE A 233 5.49 7.27 -1.29
N GLU A 234 5.50 6.73 -0.08
CA GLU A 234 4.96 7.42 1.09
C GLU A 234 5.89 8.56 1.55
N PRO A 235 5.34 9.67 2.06
CA PRO A 235 6.12 10.65 2.80
C PRO A 235 6.66 10.03 4.10
N LEU A 236 7.60 10.71 4.75
CA LEU A 236 8.07 10.30 6.07
C LEU A 236 6.89 10.31 7.05
N PHE A 237 6.70 9.24 7.81
CA PHE A 237 5.64 9.22 8.82
C PHE A 237 6.06 10.02 10.08
N ALA A 238 7.34 9.93 10.45
CA ALA A 238 7.98 10.73 11.47
C ALA A 238 9.48 10.87 11.14
N LEU A 239 10.12 11.89 11.73
CA LEU A 239 11.56 12.12 11.59
C LEU A 239 12.38 11.32 12.62
N SER A 240 11.73 10.92 13.72
CA SER A 240 12.34 10.21 14.83
C SER A 240 11.33 9.23 15.43
N TYR A 241 11.78 8.04 15.81
CA TYR A 241 10.95 6.96 16.34
C TYR A 241 11.60 6.32 17.56
N ILE A 242 10.78 5.79 18.47
CA ILE A 242 11.25 5.05 19.64
C ILE A 242 11.10 3.55 19.40
N HIS A 243 12.22 2.84 19.28
CA HIS A 243 12.27 1.39 19.33
C HIS A 243 12.44 0.94 20.79
N ASN A 244 11.49 0.14 21.28
CA ASN A 244 11.64 -0.53 22.57
C ASN A 244 12.60 -1.72 22.39
N ILE A 245 13.74 -1.69 23.07
CA ILE A 245 14.72 -2.78 23.09
C ILE A 245 14.41 -3.73 24.26
N LEU A 246 14.94 -4.94 24.18
CA LEU A 246 15.00 -5.88 25.31
C LEU A 246 15.54 -5.18 26.56
N ASP A 247 15.01 -5.54 27.73
CA ASP A 247 15.30 -4.95 29.05
C ASP A 247 14.68 -3.58 29.36
N GLY A 248 13.82 -3.06 28.47
CA GLY A 248 13.02 -1.85 28.73
C GLY A 248 13.73 -0.54 28.36
N ASP A 249 14.93 -0.64 27.78
CA ASP A 249 15.63 0.50 27.20
C ASP A 249 14.95 0.97 25.90
N GLN A 250 14.95 2.28 25.69
CA GLN A 250 14.39 2.93 24.52
C GLN A 250 15.52 3.43 23.63
N LEU A 251 15.56 2.96 22.38
CA LEU A 251 16.46 3.50 21.38
C LEU A 251 15.68 4.47 20.48
N VAL A 252 16.13 5.72 20.46
CA VAL A 252 15.59 6.73 19.55
C VAL A 252 16.33 6.62 18.23
N GLU A 253 15.61 6.30 17.17
CA GLU A 253 16.12 6.21 15.81
C GLU A 253 15.65 7.42 15.01
N VAL A 254 16.59 8.15 14.42
CA VAL A 254 16.35 9.35 13.62
C VAL A 254 16.56 9.05 12.13
N ASN A 255 15.75 9.67 11.27
CA ASN A 255 16.00 9.60 9.83
C ASN A 255 17.45 10.09 9.52
N PRO A 256 18.27 9.28 8.83
CA PRO A 256 19.69 9.57 8.67
C PRO A 256 19.94 10.86 7.87
N TYR A 257 19.08 11.18 6.90
CA TYR A 257 19.19 12.40 6.09
C TYR A 257 18.78 13.63 6.88
N PHE A 258 17.78 13.52 7.76
CA PHE A 258 17.45 14.60 8.69
C PHE A 258 18.59 14.88 9.65
N LYS A 259 19.20 13.83 10.22
CA LYS A 259 20.36 13.97 11.11
C LYS A 259 21.53 14.68 10.41
N GLU A 260 21.86 14.26 9.19
CA GLU A 260 22.94 14.87 8.39
C GLU A 260 22.71 16.37 8.18
N VAL A 261 21.50 16.77 7.77
CA VAL A 261 21.15 18.19 7.58
C VAL A 261 21.14 18.96 8.90
N ALA A 262 20.63 18.36 9.98
CA ALA A 262 20.60 19.00 11.28
C ALA A 262 21.99 19.26 11.86
N GLU A 263 22.93 18.33 11.63
CA GLU A 263 24.33 18.48 12.01
C GLU A 263 25.04 19.53 11.16
N SER A 264 24.83 19.54 9.83
CA SER A 264 25.48 20.51 8.94
C SER A 264 25.01 21.94 9.16
N GLU A 265 23.74 22.13 9.48
CA GLU A 265 23.11 23.44 9.73
C GLU A 265 23.20 23.87 11.20
N GLY A 266 23.76 23.02 12.07
CA GLY A 266 24.08 23.37 13.45
C GLY A 266 22.90 23.47 14.42
N PHE A 267 21.75 22.88 14.09
CA PHE A 267 20.57 22.84 14.99
C PHE A 267 20.32 21.47 15.63
N TYR A 268 21.17 20.48 15.36
CA TYR A 268 21.10 19.16 15.98
C TYR A 268 21.31 19.22 17.51
N SER A 269 20.43 18.56 18.26
CA SER A 269 20.57 18.33 19.71
C SER A 269 19.81 17.07 20.13
N ASP A 270 20.26 16.41 21.20
CA ASP A 270 19.56 15.25 21.75
C ASP A 270 18.14 15.62 22.23
N GLU A 271 17.95 16.80 22.83
CA GLU A 271 16.63 17.36 23.14
C GLU A 271 15.72 17.44 21.91
N LEU A 272 16.21 17.95 20.77
CA LEU A 272 15.42 18.03 19.53
C LEU A 272 14.98 16.64 19.08
N ILE A 273 15.91 15.68 19.05
CA ILE A 273 15.61 14.32 18.61
C ILE A 273 14.59 13.64 19.53
N GLN A 274 14.67 13.89 20.84
CA GLN A 274 13.70 13.40 21.81
C GLN A 274 12.33 14.07 21.66
N GLN A 275 12.28 15.39 21.42
CA GLN A 275 11.03 16.12 21.14
C GLN A 275 10.32 15.52 19.91
N LEU A 276 11.04 15.36 18.81
CA LEU A 276 10.50 14.75 17.58
C LEU A 276 10.01 13.30 17.82
N ALA A 277 10.75 12.51 18.61
CA ALA A 277 10.38 11.14 18.96
C ALA A 277 9.10 11.04 19.81
N THR A 278 8.78 12.11 20.55
CA THR A 278 7.54 12.22 21.35
C THR A 278 6.37 12.82 20.59
N GLY A 279 6.53 13.10 19.29
CA GLY A 279 5.48 13.59 18.41
C GLY A 279 5.43 15.11 18.23
N THR A 280 6.44 15.85 18.70
CA THR A 280 6.56 17.28 18.36
C THR A 280 6.76 17.45 16.86
N GLN A 281 5.98 18.33 16.24
CA GLN A 281 6.07 18.61 14.82
C GLN A 281 7.17 19.64 14.54
N LEU A 282 8.03 19.36 13.56
CA LEU A 282 9.21 20.18 13.24
C LEU A 282 8.84 21.65 12.94
N HIS A 283 7.71 21.88 12.28
CA HIS A 283 7.29 23.24 11.91
C HIS A 283 6.99 24.14 13.11
N THR A 284 6.62 23.56 14.26
CA THR A 284 6.28 24.29 15.48
C THR A 284 7.51 24.82 16.22
N LEU A 285 8.70 24.29 15.91
CA LEU A 285 9.94 24.63 16.60
C LEU A 285 10.54 25.95 16.10
N THR A 286 11.02 26.76 17.03
CA THR A 286 11.74 28.02 16.73
C THR A 286 13.22 27.75 16.51
N GLY A 287 13.88 28.52 15.62
CA GLY A 287 15.32 28.41 15.38
C GLY A 287 15.73 27.44 14.27
N ILE A 288 14.76 26.79 13.61
CA ILE A 288 14.98 25.96 12.43
C ILE A 288 14.55 26.74 11.18
N PRO A 289 15.41 26.84 10.14
CA PRO A 289 15.06 27.51 8.88
C PRO A 289 13.78 26.96 8.23
N ASP A 290 12.98 27.84 7.64
CA ASP A 290 11.71 27.45 6.99
C ASP A 290 11.92 26.52 5.79
N SER A 291 13.06 26.63 5.09
CA SER A 291 13.44 25.71 4.01
C SER A 291 13.56 24.27 4.50
N ILE A 292 14.15 24.07 5.68
CA ILE A 292 14.34 22.74 6.29
C ILE A 292 13.01 22.20 6.78
N LYS A 293 12.19 23.03 7.43
CA LYS A 293 10.83 22.66 7.82
C LYS A 293 10.00 22.22 6.62
N ARG A 294 10.17 22.90 5.48
CA ARG A 294 9.48 22.58 4.23
C ARG A 294 9.98 21.27 3.61
N LEU A 295 11.28 20.97 3.74
CA LEU A 295 11.88 19.74 3.21
C LEU A 295 11.47 18.49 3.99
N PHE A 296 11.38 18.59 5.32
CA PHE A 296 11.13 17.47 6.23
C PHE A 296 9.68 17.38 6.72
N VAL A 297 8.72 17.66 5.83
CA VAL A 297 7.29 17.47 6.11
C VAL A 297 6.95 15.98 6.30
N THR A 298 6.11 15.69 7.28
CA THR A 298 5.62 14.35 7.58
C THR A 298 4.23 14.11 6.99
N ALA A 299 3.82 12.83 6.97
CA ALA A 299 2.56 12.38 6.41
C ALA A 299 1.31 13.08 6.96
N HIS A 300 1.34 13.54 8.22
CA HIS A 300 0.22 14.23 8.85
C HIS A 300 0.21 15.74 8.61
N GLU A 301 1.32 16.30 8.13
CA GLU A 301 1.47 17.72 7.81
C GLU A 301 1.14 18.01 6.33
N ILE A 302 1.15 16.97 5.48
CA ILE A 302 0.82 17.07 4.06
C ILE A 302 -0.70 17.07 3.88
N SER A 303 -1.22 17.98 3.05
CA SER A 303 -2.66 18.03 2.79
C SER A 303 -3.12 16.79 2.02
N PRO A 304 -4.35 16.28 2.28
CA PRO A 304 -4.86 15.08 1.61
C PRO A 304 -4.83 15.16 0.08
N GLU A 305 -5.05 16.35 -0.50
CA GLU A 305 -4.99 16.56 -1.95
C GLU A 305 -3.59 16.27 -2.51
N TRP A 306 -2.52 16.67 -1.82
CA TRP A 306 -1.16 16.38 -2.25
C TRP A 306 -0.86 14.88 -2.26
N HIS A 307 -1.39 14.11 -1.30
CA HIS A 307 -1.30 12.65 -1.34
C HIS A 307 -1.95 12.08 -2.61
N VAL A 308 -3.15 12.53 -2.96
CA VAL A 308 -3.87 12.06 -4.17
C VAL A 308 -3.14 12.46 -5.44
N ARG A 309 -2.65 13.70 -5.53
CA ARG A 309 -1.89 14.19 -6.68
C ARG A 309 -0.59 13.41 -6.87
N MET A 310 0.11 13.10 -5.78
CA MET A 310 1.31 12.27 -5.83
C MET A 310 0.99 10.85 -6.31
N GLN A 311 -0.09 10.24 -5.81
CA GLN A 311 -0.54 8.94 -6.30
C GLN A 311 -0.84 8.99 -7.81
N ALA A 312 -1.51 10.05 -8.27
CA ALA A 312 -1.86 10.24 -9.67
C ALA A 312 -0.63 10.42 -10.57
N ALA A 313 0.37 11.16 -10.11
CA ALA A 313 1.66 11.31 -10.81
C ALA A 313 2.31 9.95 -11.10
N PHE A 314 2.38 9.07 -10.10
CA PHE A 314 2.91 7.70 -10.29
C PHE A 314 1.98 6.80 -11.12
N GLN A 315 0.66 6.93 -10.97
CA GLN A 315 -0.31 6.07 -11.66
C GLN A 315 -0.24 6.23 -13.19
N LYS A 316 0.10 7.42 -13.70
CA LYS A 316 0.25 7.72 -15.14
C LYS A 316 1.18 6.77 -15.89
N SER A 317 2.22 6.25 -15.23
CA SER A 317 3.23 5.36 -15.83
C SER A 317 3.27 3.97 -15.20
N THR A 318 2.21 3.59 -14.46
CA THR A 318 2.12 2.28 -13.78
C THR A 318 1.08 1.39 -14.48
N HIS A 319 1.48 0.18 -14.88
CA HIS A 319 0.57 -0.77 -15.55
C HIS A 319 -0.56 -1.24 -14.64
N ASN A 320 -0.22 -1.63 -13.41
CA ASN A 320 -1.19 -2.03 -12.40
C ASN A 320 -1.65 -0.77 -11.64
N ALA A 321 -1.79 -0.84 -10.32
CA ALA A 321 -2.17 0.27 -9.46
C ALA A 321 -1.03 0.70 -8.53
N VAL A 322 -1.29 1.76 -7.78
CA VAL A 322 -0.36 2.35 -6.81
C VAL A 322 -0.96 2.24 -5.43
N SER A 323 -0.31 1.51 -4.53
CA SER A 323 -0.65 1.51 -3.10
C SER A 323 -0.02 2.73 -2.44
N LYS A 324 -0.89 3.66 -2.05
CA LYS A 324 -0.54 4.85 -1.27
C LYS A 324 -1.68 5.17 -0.31
N THR A 325 -1.31 5.54 0.91
CA THR A 325 -2.24 5.99 1.94
C THR A 325 -2.39 7.50 1.88
N VAL A 326 -3.63 7.97 1.81
CA VAL A 326 -3.96 9.37 2.08
C VAL A 326 -4.16 9.51 3.58
N ASN A 327 -3.20 10.12 4.27
CA ASN A 327 -3.29 10.36 5.70
C ASN A 327 -4.13 11.62 5.95
N PHE A 328 -5.01 11.55 6.93
CA PHE A 328 -5.81 12.68 7.39
C PHE A 328 -5.55 12.95 8.86
N PRO A 329 -5.56 14.22 9.28
CA PRO A 329 -5.55 14.56 10.69
C PRO A 329 -6.85 14.12 11.38
N HIS A 330 -6.84 14.08 12.70
CA HIS A 330 -7.98 13.57 13.49
C HIS A 330 -9.27 14.38 13.26
N GLU A 331 -9.11 15.69 13.11
CA GLU A 331 -10.17 16.68 12.90
C GLU A 331 -10.75 16.69 11.47
N ALA A 332 -10.22 15.90 10.55
CA ALA A 332 -10.73 15.82 9.18
C ALA A 332 -12.22 15.45 9.18
N THR A 333 -12.98 16.11 8.32
CA THR A 333 -14.43 15.97 8.19
C THR A 333 -14.81 14.86 7.21
N ARG A 334 -16.10 14.52 7.13
CA ARG A 334 -16.59 13.56 6.13
C ARG A 334 -16.49 14.15 4.73
N GLU A 335 -16.69 15.45 4.62
CA GLU A 335 -16.58 16.24 3.42
C GLU A 335 -15.15 16.18 2.85
N ASP A 336 -14.13 16.19 3.71
CA ASP A 336 -12.72 16.02 3.29
C ASP A 336 -12.48 14.63 2.68
N ILE A 337 -13.03 13.57 3.29
CA ILE A 337 -12.95 12.21 2.75
C ILE A 337 -13.68 12.10 1.41
N ALA A 338 -14.90 12.64 1.33
CA ALA A 338 -15.69 12.68 0.10
C ALA A 338 -14.95 13.39 -1.03
N LYS A 339 -14.34 14.55 -0.73
CA LYS A 339 -13.54 15.33 -1.68
C LYS A 339 -12.38 14.50 -2.25
N VAL A 340 -11.64 13.79 -1.40
CA VAL A 340 -10.52 12.95 -1.82
C VAL A 340 -10.97 11.77 -2.68
N TYR A 341 -12.09 11.12 -2.35
CA TYR A 341 -12.67 10.06 -3.19
C TYR A 341 -13.12 10.58 -4.56
N MET A 342 -13.75 11.75 -4.61
CA MET A 342 -14.13 12.38 -5.87
C MET A 342 -12.91 12.81 -6.68
N MET A 343 -11.88 13.35 -6.03
CA MET A 343 -10.64 13.74 -6.67
C MET A 343 -9.87 12.54 -7.25
N ALA A 344 -9.80 11.43 -6.51
CA ALA A 344 -9.23 10.17 -6.99
C ALA A 344 -9.97 9.63 -8.21
N TYR A 345 -11.30 9.75 -8.20
CA TYR A 345 -12.10 9.50 -9.37
C TYR A 345 -11.67 10.48 -10.48
N GLU A 346 -11.76 11.79 -10.33
CA GLU A 346 -11.45 12.73 -11.42
C GLU A 346 -10.05 12.61 -12.01
N LEU A 347 -9.06 12.24 -11.22
CA LEU A 347 -7.67 12.07 -11.64
C LEU A 347 -7.36 10.71 -12.29
N GLY A 348 -8.35 9.85 -12.51
CA GLY A 348 -8.11 8.59 -13.21
C GLY A 348 -7.44 7.50 -12.37
N LEU A 349 -7.40 7.61 -11.04
CA LEU A 349 -6.82 6.58 -10.19
C LEU A 349 -7.56 5.25 -10.32
N LYS A 350 -6.84 4.13 -10.13
CA LYS A 350 -7.41 2.77 -10.12
C LYS A 350 -7.98 2.37 -8.76
N GLY A 351 -7.47 2.98 -7.70
CA GLY A 351 -8.00 2.84 -6.36
C GLY A 351 -7.40 3.88 -5.43
N ILE A 352 -7.97 3.99 -4.23
CA ILE A 352 -7.53 4.91 -3.20
C ILE A 352 -7.83 4.34 -1.81
N THR A 353 -6.89 4.54 -0.90
CA THR A 353 -7.02 4.19 0.52
C THR A 353 -6.80 5.44 1.34
N ILE A 354 -7.64 5.63 2.36
CA ILE A 354 -7.54 6.73 3.30
C ILE A 354 -7.25 6.19 4.68
N TYR A 355 -6.57 6.98 5.49
CA TYR A 355 -6.40 6.71 6.90
C TYR A 355 -6.54 8.01 7.66
N ARG A 356 -7.59 8.13 8.47
CA ARG A 356 -7.74 9.25 9.40
C ARG A 356 -7.14 8.88 10.73
N ASP A 357 -6.35 9.77 11.32
CA ASP A 357 -5.77 9.52 12.63
C ASP A 357 -6.86 9.17 13.66
N ARG A 358 -6.55 8.17 14.48
CA ARG A 358 -7.42 7.55 15.50
C ARG A 358 -8.73 6.94 14.98
N SER A 359 -8.83 6.63 13.68
CA SER A 359 -9.97 5.86 13.13
C SER A 359 -9.90 4.36 13.42
N ARG A 360 -8.73 3.82 13.79
CA ARG A 360 -8.53 2.42 14.17
C ARG A 360 -7.91 2.31 15.56
N GLU A 361 -8.32 1.30 16.33
CA GLU A 361 -7.83 1.03 17.69
C GLU A 361 -6.37 0.55 17.74
N ALA A 362 -5.93 -0.21 16.72
CA ALA A 362 -4.55 -0.67 16.56
C ALA A 362 -3.91 0.06 15.39
N GLN A 363 -2.92 0.92 15.68
CA GLN A 363 -2.14 1.65 14.69
C GLN A 363 -0.83 0.90 14.41
N PRO A 364 -0.49 0.57 13.15
CA PRO A 364 0.80 -0.06 12.82
C PRO A 364 1.99 0.85 13.10
N LEU A 365 1.80 2.17 12.99
CA LEU A 365 2.78 3.22 13.25
C LEU A 365 2.09 4.31 14.10
N SER A 366 2.66 4.66 15.25
CA SER A 366 2.17 5.74 16.10
C SER A 366 3.36 6.60 16.57
N THR A 367 3.22 7.93 16.45
CA THR A 367 4.25 8.90 16.85
C THR A 367 4.24 9.22 18.34
N SER A 368 3.27 8.70 19.08
CA SER A 368 3.14 8.88 20.53
C SER A 368 2.91 7.54 21.22
N ARG A 369 3.36 7.46 22.48
CA ARG A 369 2.96 6.40 23.42
C ARG A 369 1.45 6.23 23.29
N VAL A 370 1.01 4.99 23.09
CA VAL A 370 -0.38 4.62 23.32
C VAL A 370 -0.70 5.05 24.75
N GLU A 371 -1.32 6.22 24.91
CA GLU A 371 -2.03 6.51 26.15
C GLU A 371 -3.10 5.43 26.20
N LYS A 372 -2.90 4.47 27.11
CA LYS A 372 -3.98 3.60 27.54
C LYS A 372 -5.09 4.54 27.94
N VAL A 373 -6.13 4.58 27.12
CA VAL A 373 -7.41 5.13 27.53
C VAL A 373 -7.81 4.28 28.74
N GLU A 374 -7.61 4.81 29.95
CA GLU A 374 -8.23 4.29 31.17
C GLU A 374 -9.73 4.56 31.05
N GLY A 375 -10.39 3.76 30.23
CA GLY A 375 -11.80 3.87 29.94
C GLY A 375 -12.32 2.49 29.58
N ALA A 376 -12.75 1.75 30.61
CA ALA A 376 -13.66 0.60 30.63
C ALA A 376 -13.77 -0.27 29.35
N GLY A 377 -12.67 -0.51 28.64
CA GLY A 377 -12.60 -1.52 27.59
C GLY A 377 -12.52 -2.90 28.26
N LEU A 378 -13.33 -3.84 27.80
CA LEU A 378 -13.21 -5.25 28.19
C LEU A 378 -11.80 -5.71 27.83
N THR A 379 -10.92 -5.76 28.83
CA THR A 379 -9.57 -6.28 28.67
C THR A 379 -9.66 -7.80 28.70
N PRO A 380 -8.98 -8.51 27.77
CA PRO A 380 -8.94 -9.97 27.80
C PRO A 380 -8.45 -10.41 29.17
N ARG A 381 -9.27 -11.20 29.89
CA ARG A 381 -8.90 -11.66 31.22
C ARG A 381 -7.60 -12.46 31.11
N LYS A 382 -6.66 -12.23 32.03
CA LYS A 382 -5.42 -13.02 32.06
C LYS A 382 -5.77 -14.47 32.39
N ARG A 383 -5.32 -15.40 31.55
CA ARG A 383 -5.51 -16.84 31.73
C ARG A 383 -4.87 -17.29 33.04
N GLY A 384 -5.63 -17.95 33.90
CA GLY A 384 -5.12 -18.58 35.10
C GLY A 384 -4.13 -19.70 34.77
N LYS A 385 -3.19 -20.00 35.68
CA LYS A 385 -2.25 -21.12 35.50
C LYS A 385 -2.95 -22.49 35.51
N VAL A 386 -4.12 -22.57 36.15
CA VAL A 386 -4.94 -23.78 36.28
C VAL A 386 -6.39 -23.38 35.98
N THR A 387 -7.07 -24.18 35.17
CA THR A 387 -8.49 -24.05 34.86
C THR A 387 -9.19 -25.39 35.13
N THR A 388 -10.49 -25.35 35.42
CA THR A 388 -11.33 -26.53 35.63
C THR A 388 -12.39 -26.58 34.55
N GLY A 389 -12.53 -27.70 33.86
CA GLY A 389 -13.48 -27.80 32.75
C GLY A 389 -14.15 -29.14 32.60
N VAL A 390 -15.17 -29.15 31.75
CA VAL A 390 -15.96 -30.32 31.38
C VAL A 390 -15.78 -30.55 29.89
N THR A 391 -15.53 -31.80 29.52
CA THR A 391 -15.50 -32.25 28.12
C THR A 391 -16.77 -33.02 27.81
N GLU A 392 -17.53 -32.54 26.84
CA GLU A 392 -18.73 -33.22 26.34
C GLU A 392 -18.51 -33.73 24.91
N LYS A 393 -18.95 -34.96 24.65
CA LYS A 393 -18.90 -35.56 23.31
C LYS A 393 -20.20 -35.24 22.58
N VAL A 394 -20.08 -34.47 21.50
CA VAL A 394 -21.21 -34.06 20.65
C VAL A 394 -21.14 -34.79 19.31
N THR A 395 -22.26 -35.34 18.87
CA THR A 395 -22.39 -35.98 17.55
C THR A 395 -22.75 -34.93 16.51
N THR A 396 -21.98 -34.86 15.43
CA THR A 396 -22.22 -33.96 14.28
C THR A 396 -22.37 -34.76 13.00
N GLY A 397 -22.80 -34.11 11.90
CA GLY A 397 -22.96 -34.75 10.59
C GLY A 397 -21.67 -35.34 9.99
N CYS A 398 -20.50 -34.95 10.51
CA CYS A 398 -19.19 -35.39 10.02
C CYS A 398 -18.42 -36.27 11.03
N GLY A 399 -19.06 -36.71 12.12
CA GLY A 399 -18.43 -37.51 13.18
C GLY A 399 -18.60 -36.92 14.58
N HIS A 400 -17.81 -37.42 15.54
CA HIS A 400 -17.87 -36.95 16.93
C HIS A 400 -16.86 -35.83 17.18
N ILE A 401 -17.34 -34.77 17.82
CA ILE A 401 -16.53 -33.66 18.32
C ILE A 401 -16.53 -33.71 19.84
N TYR A 402 -15.36 -33.50 20.45
CA TYR A 402 -15.23 -33.29 21.89
C TYR A 402 -15.10 -31.79 22.14
N ILE A 403 -16.07 -31.23 22.86
CA ILE A 403 -16.08 -29.83 23.25
C ILE A 403 -15.65 -29.76 24.71
N THR A 404 -14.51 -29.15 24.97
CA THR A 404 -14.00 -28.90 26.32
C THR A 404 -14.24 -27.43 26.67
N VAL A 405 -15.07 -27.19 27.67
CA VAL A 405 -15.31 -25.85 28.20
C VAL A 405 -14.58 -25.74 29.53
N ASN A 406 -13.56 -24.89 29.60
CA ASN A 406 -12.85 -24.62 30.84
C ASN A 406 -13.31 -23.30 31.46
N SER A 407 -13.32 -23.30 32.78
CA SER A 407 -13.69 -22.19 33.65
C SER A 407 -12.68 -22.03 34.76
N ASP A 408 -12.73 -20.90 35.42
CA ASP A 408 -11.99 -20.62 36.65
C ASP A 408 -12.89 -19.81 37.61
N GLU A 409 -12.30 -19.13 38.60
CA GLU A 409 -13.02 -18.38 39.63
C GLU A 409 -13.93 -17.23 39.11
N GLN A 410 -13.74 -16.75 37.88
CA GLN A 410 -14.60 -15.70 37.30
C GLN A 410 -15.50 -16.21 36.16
N GLY A 411 -15.60 -17.53 35.99
CA GLY A 411 -16.48 -18.18 35.01
C GLY A 411 -15.74 -18.76 33.81
N ILE A 412 -16.48 -19.02 32.73
CA ILE A 412 -15.97 -19.66 31.51
C ILE A 412 -14.90 -18.77 30.86
N CYS A 413 -13.74 -19.35 30.55
CA CYS A 413 -12.60 -18.60 30.02
C CYS A 413 -12.07 -19.13 28.68
N GLU A 414 -12.27 -20.41 28.34
CA GLU A 414 -11.80 -20.99 27.08
C GLU A 414 -12.67 -22.18 26.65
N VAL A 415 -12.82 -22.36 25.33
CA VAL A 415 -13.51 -23.49 24.72
C VAL A 415 -12.61 -24.11 23.68
N PHE A 416 -12.35 -25.41 23.80
CA PHE A 416 -11.63 -26.20 22.79
C PHE A 416 -12.60 -27.14 22.10
N SER A 417 -12.54 -27.18 20.78
CA SER A 417 -13.23 -28.19 19.98
C SER A 417 -12.18 -29.09 19.35
N THR A 418 -12.23 -30.37 19.67
CA THR A 418 -11.34 -31.38 19.07
C THR A 418 -12.18 -32.34 18.25
N LEU A 419 -11.96 -32.38 16.93
CA LEU A 419 -12.44 -33.49 16.13
C LEU A 419 -11.69 -34.74 16.57
N GLY A 420 -12.41 -35.76 17.06
CA GLY A 420 -11.80 -37.05 17.31
C GLY A 420 -11.22 -37.59 16.01
N LYS A 421 -9.96 -38.03 16.01
CA LYS A 421 -9.38 -38.74 14.86
C LYS A 421 -10.32 -39.89 14.51
N SER A 422 -11.01 -39.79 13.38
CA SER A 422 -11.35 -40.96 12.59
C SER A 422 -10.03 -41.68 12.36
N GLY A 423 -9.92 -42.93 12.82
CA GLY A 423 -8.71 -43.74 12.74
C GLY A 423 -8.01 -43.67 11.38
#